data_AF-A0A4Y2X496-F1
#
_entry.id   AF-A0A4Y2X496-F1
#
_cell.length_a   1.000
_cell.length_b   1.000
_cell.length_c   1.000
_cell.angle_alpha   90.00
_cell.angle_beta   90.00
_cell.angle_gamma   90.00
#
_symmetry.space_group_name_H-M   'P 1'
#
loop_
_entity.id
_entity.type
_entity.pdbx_description
1 polymer ?
#
loop_
_entity_poly.entity_id
_entity_poly.type
_entity_poly.pdbx_seq_one_letter_code
_entity_poly.pdbx_strand_id
1 'polypeptide(L)'
;LLLELRRHYKLGVVTNGPSSSQWEKIRRIPANLFDAIVVSGDIRQRKPRPAIFEEAFRRLDSAAEECAMVGDRLDTDIAGAQSANCGVTVLLWPDGPFRQEEEGPQPDYVIAHLRELLDLLPERKGFSFLCQNRNLGVFHSLREDAPAWNVG
;
A
#
# COMPACT_ATOMS: atom_id res chain seq x y z
N LEU A 1 -4.59 5.13 13.55
CA LEU A 1 -4.84 4.74 12.16
C LEU A 1 -4.51 3.27 11.90
N LEU A 2 -3.23 2.85 11.83
CA LEU A 2 -2.88 1.44 11.54
C LEU A 2 -3.53 0.45 12.50
N LEU A 3 -3.56 0.77 13.80
CA LEU A 3 -4.28 -0.04 14.79
C LEU A 3 -5.78 -0.16 14.50
N GLU A 4 -6.40 0.90 13.98
CA GLU A 4 -7.83 0.89 13.64
C GLU A 4 -8.08 0.03 12.40
N LEU A 5 -7.29 0.24 11.35
CA LEU A 5 -7.37 -0.57 10.14
C LEU A 5 -7.14 -2.06 10.44
N ARG A 6 -6.16 -2.38 11.30
CA ARG A 6 -5.84 -3.76 11.68
C ARG A 6 -7.00 -4.51 12.36
N ARG A 7 -8.02 -3.79 12.89
CA ARG A 7 -9.23 -4.43 13.45
C ARG A 7 -10.11 -5.06 12.38
N HIS A 8 -9.98 -4.61 11.13
CA HIS A 8 -10.86 -4.99 10.01
C HIS A 8 -10.09 -5.57 8.81
N TYR A 9 -8.78 -5.33 8.73
CA TYR A 9 -7.94 -5.51 7.55
C TYR A 9 -6.60 -6.17 7.90
N LYS A 10 -6.06 -7.02 7.01
CA LYS A 10 -4.70 -7.56 7.13
C LYS A 10 -3.72 -6.54 6.55
N LEU A 11 -2.71 -6.11 7.27
CA LEU A 11 -1.85 -5.01 6.79
C LEU A 11 -0.60 -5.55 6.09
N GLY A 12 -0.25 -4.96 4.94
CA GLY A 12 0.92 -5.31 4.15
C GLY A 12 1.88 -4.14 3.96
N VAL A 13 3.16 -4.43 3.72
CA VAL A 13 4.15 -3.46 3.22
C VAL A 13 4.80 -4.01 1.95
N VAL A 14 4.84 -3.20 0.88
CA VAL A 14 5.53 -3.50 -0.38
C VAL A 14 6.44 -2.30 -0.68
N THR A 15 7.74 -2.52 -0.57
CA THR A 15 8.74 -1.45 -0.71
C THR A 15 9.83 -1.79 -1.72
N ASN A 16 10.22 -0.79 -2.50
CA ASN A 16 11.36 -0.87 -3.41
C ASN A 16 12.64 -0.46 -2.70
N GLY A 17 13.73 -1.19 -2.92
CA GLY A 17 15.07 -0.84 -2.46
C GLY A 17 15.92 -2.05 -2.09
N PRO A 18 17.21 -1.82 -1.76
CA PRO A 18 18.09 -2.86 -1.24
C PRO A 18 17.54 -3.44 0.06
N SER A 19 17.74 -4.76 0.25
CA SER A 19 17.27 -5.50 1.43
C SER A 19 17.68 -4.82 2.74
N SER A 20 18.98 -4.60 2.93
CA SER A 20 19.55 -4.02 4.16
C SER A 20 18.93 -2.66 4.49
N SER A 21 18.86 -1.75 3.52
CA SER A 21 18.34 -0.40 3.69
C SER A 21 16.85 -0.39 4.06
N GLN A 22 16.04 -1.23 3.41
CA GLN A 22 14.60 -1.27 3.68
C GLN A 22 14.31 -1.92 5.04
N TRP A 23 15.01 -3.01 5.39
CA TRP A 23 14.89 -3.64 6.69
C TRP A 23 15.35 -2.74 7.84
N GLU A 24 16.36 -1.88 7.62
CA GLU A 24 16.74 -0.86 8.60
C GLU A 24 15.59 0.11 8.89
N LYS A 25 14.89 0.58 7.85
CA LYS A 25 13.71 1.44 8.03
C LYS A 25 12.55 0.70 8.71
N ILE A 26 12.29 -0.55 8.32
CA ILE A 26 11.24 -1.39 8.89
C ILE A 26 11.45 -1.64 10.39
N ARG A 27 12.71 -1.80 10.84
CA ARG A 27 13.04 -1.98 12.27
C ARG A 27 12.70 -0.77 13.14
N ARG A 28 12.50 0.41 12.54
CA ARG A 28 12.17 1.66 13.24
C ARG A 28 10.65 1.90 13.35
N ILE A 29 9.83 1.03 12.75
CA ILE A 29 8.37 1.09 12.82
C ILE A 29 7.82 -0.15 13.55
N PRO A 30 6.58 -0.13 14.06
CA PRO A 30 5.96 -1.31 14.68
C PRO A 30 5.63 -2.38 13.63
N ALA A 31 6.66 -3.10 13.17
CA ALA A 31 6.58 -4.09 12.10
C ALA A 31 5.60 -5.24 12.42
N ASN A 32 5.37 -5.51 13.70
CA ASN A 32 4.38 -6.48 14.18
C ASN A 32 2.92 -6.10 13.87
N LEU A 33 2.66 -4.87 13.41
CA LEU A 33 1.34 -4.46 12.91
C LEU A 33 1.09 -4.88 11.47
N PHE A 34 2.07 -5.44 10.77
CA PHE A 34 1.94 -5.90 9.39
C PHE A 34 1.98 -7.43 9.35
N ASP A 35 1.02 -8.02 8.64
CA ASP A 35 0.91 -9.46 8.42
C ASP A 35 1.85 -9.92 7.29
N ALA A 36 2.19 -9.01 6.37
CA ALA A 36 3.17 -9.25 5.32
C ALA A 36 4.07 -8.05 5.10
N ILE A 37 5.36 -8.30 4.90
CA ILE A 37 6.32 -7.30 4.45
C ILE A 37 7.09 -7.90 3.27
N VAL A 38 7.09 -7.20 2.14
CA VAL A 38 7.74 -7.58 0.89
C VAL A 38 8.70 -6.47 0.48
N VAL A 39 9.98 -6.82 0.42
CA VAL A 39 11.07 -5.91 0.03
C VAL A 39 11.59 -6.35 -1.33
N SER A 40 11.64 -5.43 -2.29
CA SER A 40 12.07 -5.78 -3.66
C SER A 40 13.48 -6.38 -3.71
N GLY A 41 14.37 -5.93 -2.83
CA GLY A 41 15.74 -6.43 -2.71
C GLY A 41 15.83 -7.88 -2.25
N ASP A 42 14.83 -8.38 -1.52
CA ASP A 42 14.80 -9.77 -1.04
C ASP A 42 14.38 -10.74 -2.16
N ILE A 43 13.43 -10.32 -2.99
CA ILE A 43 12.81 -11.18 -4.02
C ILE A 43 13.25 -10.84 -5.45
N ARG A 44 14.11 -9.82 -5.63
CA ARG A 44 14.59 -9.30 -6.92
C ARG A 44 13.48 -8.91 -7.91
N GLN A 45 12.31 -8.58 -7.41
CA GLN A 45 11.18 -8.03 -8.16
C GLN A 45 10.82 -6.68 -7.54
N ARG A 46 10.68 -5.65 -8.38
CA ARG A 46 10.41 -4.28 -7.93
C ARG A 46 9.12 -3.77 -8.58
N LYS A 47 8.43 -2.87 -7.89
CA LYS A 47 7.33 -2.08 -8.49
C LYS A 47 7.88 -1.31 -9.71
N PRO A 48 7.14 -1.21 -10.83
CA PRO A 48 5.73 -1.62 -11.01
C PRO A 48 5.50 -3.08 -11.43
N ARG A 49 6.50 -3.98 -11.38
CA ARG A 49 6.27 -5.36 -11.83
C ARG A 49 5.21 -6.05 -10.96
N PRO A 50 4.23 -6.75 -11.55
CA PRO A 50 3.12 -7.34 -10.79
C PRO A 50 3.59 -8.37 -9.75
N ALA A 51 4.67 -9.10 -10.04
CA ALA A 51 5.22 -10.15 -9.17
C ALA A 51 5.49 -9.73 -7.72
N ILE A 52 5.84 -8.46 -7.43
CA ILE A 52 6.04 -8.01 -6.05
C ILE A 52 4.69 -7.84 -5.29
N PHE A 53 3.64 -7.44 -5.99
CA PHE A 53 2.30 -7.31 -5.45
C PHE A 53 1.66 -8.68 -5.28
N GLU A 54 1.80 -9.56 -6.27
CA GLU A 54 1.36 -10.97 -6.20
C GLU A 54 1.98 -11.69 -5.01
N GLU A 55 3.28 -11.49 -4.74
CA GLU A 55 3.94 -12.04 -3.56
C GLU A 55 3.35 -11.48 -2.25
N ALA A 56 2.96 -10.21 -2.23
CA ALA A 56 2.30 -9.62 -1.06
C ALA A 56 0.90 -10.21 -0.86
N PHE A 57 0.09 -10.32 -1.92
CA PHE A 57 -1.24 -10.93 -1.87
C PHE A 57 -1.15 -12.38 -1.37
N ARG A 58 -0.17 -13.14 -1.86
CA ARG A 58 0.11 -14.51 -1.42
C ARG A 58 0.48 -14.58 0.07
N ARG A 59 1.35 -13.69 0.57
CA ARG A 59 1.71 -13.63 2.01
C ARG A 59 0.55 -13.21 2.89
N LEU A 60 -0.33 -12.36 2.37
CA LEU A 60 -1.56 -11.94 3.03
C LEU A 60 -2.67 -12.99 2.92
N ASP A 61 -2.49 -14.08 2.15
CA ASP A 61 -3.53 -15.07 1.87
C ASP A 61 -4.81 -14.39 1.33
N SER A 62 -4.61 -13.54 0.32
CA SER A 62 -5.60 -12.63 -0.27
C SER A 62 -5.68 -12.74 -1.77
N ALA A 63 -6.90 -12.70 -2.32
CA ALA A 63 -7.10 -12.52 -3.76
C ALA A 63 -6.77 -11.06 -4.13
N ALA A 64 -6.25 -10.84 -5.34
CA ALA A 64 -5.85 -9.50 -5.79
C ALA A 64 -7.04 -8.52 -5.78
N GLU A 65 -8.22 -9.01 -6.18
CA GLU A 65 -9.47 -8.26 -6.24
C GLU A 65 -10.02 -7.89 -4.84
N GLU A 66 -9.56 -8.58 -3.80
CA GLU A 66 -9.87 -8.27 -2.40
C GLU A 66 -8.81 -7.37 -1.74
N CYS A 67 -7.83 -6.87 -2.50
CA CYS A 67 -6.76 -6.03 -1.99
C CYS A 67 -6.94 -4.56 -2.39
N ALA A 68 -6.47 -3.66 -1.53
CA ALA A 68 -6.25 -2.27 -1.85
C ALA A 68 -4.75 -1.95 -1.82
N MET A 69 -4.26 -1.24 -2.84
CA MET A 69 -2.93 -0.66 -2.81
C MET A 69 -3.05 0.81 -2.47
N VAL A 70 -2.32 1.26 -1.44
CA VAL A 70 -2.20 2.67 -1.10
C VAL A 70 -0.75 3.09 -1.35
N GLY A 71 -0.53 4.05 -2.23
CA GLY A 71 0.81 4.48 -2.63
C GLY A 71 0.87 5.96 -2.98
N ASP A 72 2.06 6.50 -3.09
CA ASP A 72 2.29 7.92 -3.42
C ASP A 72 2.78 8.11 -4.86
N ARG A 73 2.96 7.02 -5.60
CA ARG A 73 3.51 7.06 -6.96
C ARG A 73 2.60 6.39 -7.99
N LEU A 74 2.16 7.16 -8.98
CA LEU A 74 1.39 6.65 -10.12
C LEU A 74 2.14 5.56 -10.90
N ASP A 75 3.39 5.83 -11.26
CA ASP A 75 4.22 5.00 -12.14
C ASP A 75 4.66 3.65 -11.57
N THR A 76 4.53 3.49 -10.25
CA THR A 76 5.09 2.35 -9.52
C THR A 76 4.02 1.68 -8.67
N ASP A 77 3.39 2.40 -7.76
CA ASP A 77 2.39 1.83 -6.86
C ASP A 77 1.08 1.55 -7.60
N ILE A 78 0.53 2.59 -8.24
CA ILE A 78 -0.78 2.50 -8.90
C ILE A 78 -0.67 1.62 -10.15
N ALA A 79 0.25 1.94 -11.05
CA ALA A 79 0.48 1.15 -12.28
C ALA A 79 0.75 -0.33 -11.98
N GLY A 80 1.57 -0.60 -10.95
CA GLY A 80 1.96 -1.95 -10.61
C GLY A 80 0.85 -2.75 -9.96
N ALA A 81 0.08 -2.13 -9.06
CA ALA A 81 -1.08 -2.77 -8.46
C ALA A 81 -2.17 -3.06 -9.49
N GLN A 82 -2.44 -2.14 -10.42
CA GLN A 82 -3.38 -2.37 -11.53
C GLN A 82 -2.92 -3.50 -12.43
N SER A 83 -1.63 -3.54 -12.78
CA SER A 83 -1.05 -4.62 -13.57
C SER A 83 -1.12 -5.98 -12.86
N ALA A 84 -1.22 -5.98 -11.53
CA ALA A 84 -1.41 -7.17 -10.69
C ALA A 84 -2.90 -7.47 -10.39
N ASN A 85 -3.84 -6.77 -11.03
CA ASN A 85 -5.30 -6.90 -10.82
C ASN A 85 -5.75 -6.60 -9.38
N CYS A 86 -5.06 -5.69 -8.69
CA CYS A 86 -5.48 -5.21 -7.37
C CYS A 86 -6.88 -4.58 -7.46
N GLY A 87 -7.78 -4.95 -6.55
CA GLY A 87 -9.19 -4.54 -6.61
C GLY A 87 -9.41 -3.04 -6.42
N VAL A 88 -8.56 -2.38 -5.62
CA VAL A 88 -8.60 -0.93 -5.39
C VAL A 88 -7.19 -0.35 -5.38
N THR A 89 -7.04 0.84 -5.93
CA THR A 89 -5.81 1.64 -5.91
C THR A 89 -6.10 3.04 -5.40
N VAL A 90 -5.34 3.47 -4.39
CA VAL A 90 -5.48 4.77 -3.72
C VAL A 90 -4.16 5.52 -3.82
N LEU A 91 -4.20 6.69 -4.44
CA LEU A 91 -3.07 7.61 -4.50
C LEU A 91 -3.09 8.56 -3.30
N LEU A 92 -2.03 8.55 -2.50
CA LEU A 92 -1.78 9.55 -1.46
C LEU A 92 -1.05 10.74 -2.09
N TRP A 93 -1.76 11.86 -2.23
CA TRP A 93 -1.28 13.09 -2.87
C TRP A 93 -1.51 14.30 -1.97
N PRO A 94 -0.58 14.61 -1.04
CA PRO A 94 -0.75 15.74 -0.13
C PRO A 94 -0.48 17.10 -0.79
N ASP A 95 0.13 17.12 -1.99
CA ASP A 95 0.73 18.32 -2.60
C ASP A 95 -0.27 19.15 -3.43
N GLY A 96 -1.46 19.36 -2.89
CA GLY A 96 -2.50 20.19 -3.52
C GLY A 96 -3.35 19.43 -4.55
N PRO A 97 -3.99 20.12 -5.51
CA PRO A 97 -4.93 19.48 -6.41
C PRO A 97 -4.23 18.49 -7.33
N PHE A 98 -4.63 17.23 -7.24
CA PHE A 98 -4.22 16.22 -8.20
C PHE A 98 -4.88 16.50 -9.57
N ARG A 99 -4.06 16.54 -10.62
CA ARG A 99 -4.53 16.64 -12.00
C ARG A 99 -4.19 15.34 -12.71
N GLN A 100 -5.25 14.64 -13.08
CA GLN A 100 -5.14 13.41 -13.85
C GLN A 100 -4.77 13.75 -15.29
N GLU A 101 -3.73 13.09 -15.79
CA GLU A 101 -3.39 13.12 -17.21
C GLU A 101 -4.33 12.18 -17.98
N GLU A 102 -4.63 12.51 -19.24
CA GLU A 102 -5.47 11.66 -20.11
C GLU A 102 -4.81 10.30 -20.37
N GLU A 103 -3.48 10.27 -20.42
CA GLU A 103 -2.69 9.07 -20.58
C GLU A 103 -1.98 8.71 -19.28
N GLY A 104 -2.10 7.44 -18.85
CA GLY A 104 -1.36 6.90 -17.70
C GLY A 104 -2.25 6.23 -16.65
N PRO A 105 -1.63 5.70 -15.57
CA PRO A 105 -2.33 4.99 -14.51
C PRO A 105 -3.39 5.88 -13.83
N GLN A 106 -4.59 5.35 -13.66
CA GLN A 106 -5.73 6.09 -13.10
C GLN A 106 -6.09 5.47 -11.74
N PRO A 107 -5.74 6.08 -10.60
CA PRO A 107 -6.12 5.52 -9.30
C PRO A 107 -7.63 5.58 -9.10
N ASP A 108 -8.20 4.62 -8.38
CA ASP A 108 -9.63 4.60 -8.04
C ASP A 108 -9.99 5.75 -7.08
N TYR A 109 -9.06 6.09 -6.19
CA TYR A 109 -9.22 7.18 -5.23
C TYR A 109 -7.94 8.00 -5.09
N VAL A 110 -8.10 9.29 -4.80
CA VAL A 110 -7.01 10.18 -4.44
C VAL A 110 -7.34 10.80 -3.08
N ILE A 111 -6.39 10.71 -2.15
CA ILE A 111 -6.53 11.27 -0.79
C ILE A 111 -5.34 12.18 -0.48
N ALA A 112 -5.56 13.23 0.31
CA ALA A 112 -4.49 14.10 0.79
C ALA A 112 -3.85 13.56 2.09
N HIS A 113 -4.62 12.81 2.87
CA HIS A 113 -4.25 12.34 4.19
C HIS A 113 -4.65 10.88 4.40
N LEU A 114 -3.73 10.08 4.95
CA LEU A 114 -3.98 8.67 5.28
C LEU A 114 -5.20 8.43 6.19
N ARG A 115 -5.65 9.43 6.95
CA ARG A 115 -6.86 9.31 7.78
C ARG A 115 -8.14 9.13 6.96
N GLU A 116 -8.19 9.66 5.74
CA GLU A 116 -9.33 9.53 4.83
C GLU A 116 -9.56 8.06 4.42
N LEU A 117 -8.57 7.18 4.60
CA LEU A 117 -8.75 5.75 4.42
C LEU A 117 -9.81 5.16 5.36
N LEU A 118 -10.05 5.75 6.54
CA LEU A 118 -11.09 5.28 7.45
C LEU A 118 -12.50 5.56 6.90
N ASP A 119 -12.63 6.59 6.07
CA ASP A 119 -13.88 6.95 5.41
C ASP A 119 -14.06 6.16 4.10
N LEU A 120 -12.98 5.94 3.36
CA LEU A 120 -12.97 5.17 2.10
C LEU A 120 -13.09 3.66 2.30
N LEU A 121 -12.49 3.14 3.38
CA LEU A 121 -12.48 1.72 3.73
C LEU A 121 -13.26 1.52 5.05
N PRO A 122 -14.56 1.85 5.09
CA PRO A 122 -15.33 1.86 6.33
C PRO A 122 -15.47 0.46 6.93
N GLU A 123 -15.91 0.41 8.19
CA GLU A 123 -16.26 -0.85 8.86
C GLU A 123 -17.15 -1.72 7.97
N ARG A 124 -16.90 -3.04 7.94
CA ARG A 124 -17.49 -4.06 7.03
C ARG A 124 -19.03 -4.09 7.02
N LYS A 125 -19.67 -3.09 6.41
CA LYS A 125 -21.12 -3.07 6.08
C LYS A 125 -21.42 -2.58 4.66
N GLY A 126 -20.42 -2.26 3.83
CA GLY A 126 -20.66 -1.57 2.55
C GLY A 126 -19.81 -1.97 1.33
N PHE A 127 -19.00 -3.04 1.38
CA PHE A 127 -18.37 -3.64 0.19
C PHE A 127 -19.02 -4.99 -0.11
N SER A 128 -20.34 -4.98 -0.39
CA SER A 128 -21.15 -6.21 -0.43
C SER A 128 -20.89 -7.14 -1.63
N PHE A 129 -20.02 -6.75 -2.58
CA PHE A 129 -19.65 -7.63 -3.69
C PHE A 129 -18.14 -7.88 -3.87
N LEU A 130 -17.26 -7.20 -3.13
CA LEU A 130 -15.81 -7.21 -3.39
C LEU A 130 -14.93 -7.72 -2.24
N CYS A 131 -15.49 -8.00 -1.06
CA CYS A 131 -14.69 -8.47 0.09
C CYS A 131 -15.51 -9.37 1.01
N GLN A 132 -15.86 -10.57 0.52
CA GLN A 132 -16.43 -11.59 1.40
C GLN A 132 -15.35 -12.23 2.28
N ASN A 133 -14.07 -12.16 1.92
CA ASN A 133 -12.97 -12.67 2.73
C ASN A 133 -12.01 -11.58 3.24
N ARG A 134 -11.34 -11.91 4.34
CA ARG A 134 -10.71 -11.02 5.34
C ARG A 134 -9.38 -10.39 4.87
N ASN A 135 -9.37 -9.63 3.78
CA ASN A 135 -8.15 -9.54 2.96
C ASN A 135 -7.73 -8.17 2.37
N LEU A 136 -8.11 -7.03 2.94
CA LEU A 136 -7.59 -5.75 2.44
C LEU A 136 -6.28 -5.35 3.15
N GLY A 137 -5.21 -5.05 2.38
CA GLY A 137 -3.96 -4.41 2.84
C GLY A 137 -3.98 -2.89 2.73
N VAL A 138 -3.27 -2.19 3.62
CA VAL A 138 -3.00 -0.74 3.49
C VAL A 138 -1.49 -0.50 3.56
N PHE A 139 -0.96 0.21 2.56
CA PHE A 139 0.47 0.41 2.34
C PHE A 139 0.87 1.89 2.54
N HIS A 140 2.10 2.14 3.00
CA HIS A 140 2.71 3.48 3.07
C HIS A 140 4.13 3.43 2.52
N SER A 141 4.48 4.39 1.67
CA SER A 141 5.82 4.59 1.13
C SER A 141 6.66 5.39 2.12
N LEU A 142 7.73 4.79 2.65
CA LEU A 142 8.72 5.49 3.46
C LEU A 142 9.61 6.35 2.54
N ARG A 143 9.41 7.68 2.56
CA ARG A 143 10.24 8.66 1.85
C ARG A 143 11.74 8.37 2.04
N GLU A 144 12.53 8.55 0.98
CA GLU A 144 13.99 8.51 1.04
C GLU A 144 14.59 9.76 1.70
N ASP A 145 13.81 10.86 1.78
CA ASP A 145 14.33 12.20 2.07
C ASP A 145 13.87 12.79 3.42
N ALA A 146 13.40 11.97 4.36
CA ALA A 146 13.06 12.49 5.69
C ALA A 146 14.36 12.82 6.47
N PRO A 147 14.60 14.08 6.88
CA PRO A 147 15.70 14.38 7.79
C PRO A 147 15.48 13.59 9.08
N ALA A 148 16.57 13.06 9.63
CA ALA A 148 16.57 12.36 10.90
C ALA A 148 15.74 13.14 11.92
N TRP A 149 14.73 12.49 12.51
CA TRP A 149 14.02 13.03 13.65
C TRP A 149 15.06 13.31 14.74
N ASN A 150 15.42 14.58 14.92
CA ASN A 150 16.18 15.02 16.07
C ASN A 150 15.30 14.74 17.30
N VAL A 151 15.62 13.66 17.99
CA VAL A 151 15.29 13.50 19.40
C VAL A 151 16.28 14.35 20.19
N GLY A 152 15.82 15.51 20.63
CA GLY A 152 16.46 16.43 21.55
C GLY A 152 15.41 17.34 22.15
#